data_AF-A0A844YBJ1-F1
#
_entry.id   AF-A0A844YBJ1-F1
#
_cell.length_a   1.000
_cell.length_b   1.000
_cell.length_c   1.000
_cell.angle_alpha   90.00
_cell.angle_beta   90.00
_cell.angle_gamma   90.00
#
_symmetry.space_group_name_H-M   'P 1'
#
loop_
_entity.id
_entity.type
_entity.pdbx_description
1 polymer ?
#
loop_
_entity_poly.entity_id
_entity_poly.type
_entity_poly.pdbx_seq_one_letter_code
_entity_poly.pdbx_strand_id
1 'polypeptide(L)'
;MAFVLTFLLGIANFAAHKAVLESGHPMIARIPLMRSRPFGDRFGPVSLILEFILLFATMLFLSEGYHAIAWVYALYSLSNIASAWALLTGRI
;
A
#
# COMPACT_ATOMS: atom_id res chain seq x y z
N MET A 1 -5.95 -16.59 12.30
CA MET A 1 -6.10 -16.54 10.83
C MET A 1 -6.08 -15.11 10.28
N ALA A 2 -6.99 -14.23 10.73
CA ALA A 2 -7.09 -12.84 10.24
C ALA A 2 -5.76 -12.06 10.32
N PHE A 3 -5.01 -12.19 11.41
CA PHE A 3 -3.69 -11.53 11.57
C PHE A 3 -2.71 -11.89 10.43
N VAL A 4 -2.57 -13.18 10.13
CA VAL A 4 -1.68 -13.68 9.07
C VAL A 4 -2.17 -13.23 7.69
N LEU A 5 -3.47 -13.32 7.43
CA LEU A 5 -4.04 -12.90 6.15
C LEU A 5 -3.85 -11.40 5.90
N THR A 6 -4.10 -10.57 6.91
CA THR A 6 -3.90 -9.12 6.83
C THR A 6 -2.42 -8.77 6.64
N PHE A 7 -1.50 -9.51 7.27
CA PHE A 7 -0.06 -9.34 7.04
C PHE A 7 0.33 -9.69 5.60
N LEU A 8 -0.18 -10.80 5.04
CA LEU A 8 0.04 -11.18 3.65
C LEU A 8 -0.55 -10.16 2.66
N LEU A 9 -1.74 -9.62 2.95
CA LEU A 9 -2.33 -8.52 2.19
C LEU A 9 -1.44 -7.29 2.22
N GLY A 10 -0.84 -6.98 3.38
CA GLY A 10 0.16 -5.94 3.51
C GLY A 10 1.33 -6.16 2.55
N ILE A 11 1.95 -7.35 2.57
CA ILE A 11 3.05 -7.69 1.64
C ILE A 11 2.63 -7.47 0.18
N ALA A 12 1.44 -7.93 -0.20
CA ALA A 12 0.92 -7.73 -1.55
C ALA A 12 0.73 -6.23 -1.88
N ASN A 13 0.26 -5.42 -0.94
CA ASN A 13 0.05 -3.99 -1.14
C ASN A 13 1.38 -3.24 -1.30
N PHE A 14 2.37 -3.56 -0.47
CA PHE A 14 3.74 -3.05 -0.62
C PHE A 14 4.35 -3.41 -1.97
N ALA A 15 4.19 -4.67 -2.41
CA ALA A 15 4.68 -5.13 -3.70
C ALA A 15 4.00 -4.38 -4.85
N ALA A 16 2.67 -4.18 -4.78
CA ALA A 16 1.91 -3.44 -5.77
C ALA A 16 2.35 -1.97 -5.85
N HIS A 17 2.47 -1.29 -4.70
CA HIS A 17 2.95 0.09 -4.65
C HIS A 17 4.37 0.23 -5.18
N LYS A 18 5.28 -0.68 -4.79
CA LYS A 18 6.66 -0.69 -5.31
C LYS A 18 6.69 -0.89 -6.83
N ALA A 19 5.93 -1.85 -7.35
CA ALA A 19 5.84 -2.12 -8.78
C ALA A 19 5.33 -0.88 -9.55
N VAL A 20 4.32 -0.18 -9.03
CA VAL A 20 3.86 1.09 -9.60
C VAL A 20 5.01 2.10 -9.60
N LEU A 21 5.65 2.35 -8.46
CA LEU A 21 6.72 3.35 -8.32
C LEU A 21 7.91 3.09 -9.26
N GLU A 22 8.23 1.82 -9.51
CA GLU A 22 9.31 1.39 -10.39
C GLU A 22 8.90 1.33 -11.88
N SER A 23 7.60 1.40 -12.20
CA SER A 23 7.10 1.30 -13.58
C SER A 23 7.42 2.51 -14.46
N GLY A 24 7.81 3.65 -13.86
CA GLY A 24 8.09 4.88 -14.59
C GLY A 24 6.86 5.53 -15.25
N HIS A 25 5.65 5.10 -14.89
CA HIS A 25 4.43 5.58 -15.53
C HIS A 25 4.26 7.11 -15.38
N PRO A 26 3.93 7.86 -16.46
CA PRO A 26 3.83 9.32 -16.44
C PRO A 26 2.80 9.85 -15.43
N MET A 27 1.78 9.06 -15.11
CA MET A 27 0.75 9.45 -14.13
C MET A 27 1.31 9.57 -12.71
N ILE A 28 2.32 8.76 -12.36
CA ILE A 28 3.02 8.81 -11.06
C ILE A 28 3.72 10.15 -10.90
N ALA A 29 4.23 10.71 -12.01
CA ALA A 29 4.85 12.02 -12.01
C ALA A 29 3.91 13.15 -11.58
N ARG A 30 2.60 12.92 -11.65
CA ARG A 30 1.56 13.89 -11.28
C ARG A 30 1.02 13.70 -9.87
N ILE A 31 1.40 12.63 -9.17
CA ILE A 31 0.90 12.31 -7.83
C ILE A 31 2.00 12.61 -6.80
N PRO A 32 1.93 13.75 -6.08
CA PRO A 32 2.98 14.18 -5.17
C PRO A 32 3.32 13.11 -4.14
N LEU A 33 2.33 12.46 -3.52
CA LEU A 33 2.54 11.42 -2.51
C LEU A 33 3.34 10.20 -3.00
N MET A 34 3.27 9.88 -4.29
CA MET A 34 4.01 8.75 -4.87
C MET A 34 5.46 9.12 -5.20
N ARG A 35 5.74 10.37 -5.57
CA ARG A 35 7.12 10.83 -5.84
C ARG A 35 7.83 11.34 -4.58
N SER A 36 7.09 11.93 -3.65
CA SER A 36 7.63 12.62 -2.50
C SER A 36 8.53 11.68 -1.70
N ARG A 37 9.75 12.15 -1.43
CA ARG A 37 10.69 11.54 -0.51
C ARG A 37 10.93 12.54 0.61
N PRO A 38 10.35 12.34 1.80
CA PRO A 38 10.25 13.40 2.82
C PRO A 38 11.61 13.78 3.42
N PHE A 39 12.65 12.98 3.17
CA PHE A 39 14.01 13.17 3.67
C PHE A 39 15.06 12.95 2.57
N GLY A 40 14.74 13.32 1.32
CA GLY A 40 15.57 13.07 0.15
C GLY A 40 15.67 11.58 -0.22
N ASP A 41 16.67 11.20 -1.01
CA ASP A 41 16.83 9.82 -1.52
C ASP A 41 17.12 8.76 -0.44
N ARG A 42 17.37 9.20 0.80
CA ARG A 42 17.68 8.32 1.94
C ARG A 42 16.45 7.56 2.45
N PHE A 43 15.25 8.08 2.23
CA PHE A 43 14.01 7.44 2.67
C PHE A 43 13.16 7.03 1.46
N GLY A 44 12.45 5.91 1.63
CA GLY A 44 11.51 5.42 0.61
C GLY A 44 10.40 6.43 0.30
N PRO A 45 9.68 6.25 -0.81
CA PRO A 45 8.52 7.07 -1.17
C PRO A 45 7.52 7.18 -0.01
N VAL A 46 6.93 8.38 0.18
CA VAL A 46 5.92 8.62 1.23
C VAL A 46 4.80 7.57 1.17
N SER A 47 4.40 7.14 -0.03
CA SER A 47 3.40 6.10 -0.21
C SER A 47 3.71 4.80 0.55
N LEU A 48 4.96 4.32 0.54
CA LEU A 48 5.33 3.10 1.27
C LEU A 48 5.35 3.31 2.79
N ILE A 49 5.67 4.53 3.24
CA ILE A 49 5.59 4.87 4.67
C ILE A 49 4.13 4.86 5.14
N LEU A 50 3.22 5.41 4.33
CA LEU A 50 1.79 5.38 4.63
C LEU A 50 1.24 3.95 4.64
N GLU A 51 1.66 3.12 3.70
CA GLU A 51 1.31 1.68 3.69
C GLU A 51 1.78 0.98 4.97
N PHE A 52 2.98 1.29 5.45
CA PHE A 52 3.49 0.76 6.71
C PHE A 52 2.64 1.19 7.89
N ILE A 53 2.34 2.48 7.99
CA ILE A 53 1.53 3.03 9.09
C ILE A 53 0.14 2.38 9.10
N LEU A 54 -0.50 2.24 7.94
CA LEU A 54 -1.82 1.61 7.81
C LEU A 54 -1.79 0.13 8.20
N LEU A 55 -0.82 -0.64 7.71
CA LEU A 55 -0.67 -2.05 8.09
C LEU A 55 -0.39 -2.19 9.58
N PHE A 56 0.55 -1.40 10.10
CA PHE A 56 0.95 -1.43 11.50
C PHE A 56 -0.22 -1.11 12.43
N ALA A 57 -0.96 -0.03 12.14
CA ALA A 57 -2.16 0.31 12.90
C ALA A 57 -3.20 -0.83 12.85
N THR A 58 -3.44 -1.40 11.68
CA THR A 58 -4.38 -2.51 11.51
C THR A 58 -3.96 -3.74 12.33
N MET A 59 -2.67 -4.08 12.31
CA MET A 59 -2.11 -5.18 13.11
C MET A 59 -2.27 -4.92 14.61
N LEU A 60 -2.04 -3.68 15.06
CA LEU A 60 -2.22 -3.29 16.46
C LEU A 60 -3.67 -3.41 16.91
N PHE A 61 -4.62 -2.95 16.10
CA PHE A 61 -6.04 -3.15 16.41
C PHE A 61 -6.43 -4.63 16.44
N LEU A 62 -5.86 -5.46 15.56
CA LEU A 62 -6.08 -6.90 15.58
C LEU A 62 -5.50 -7.58 16.82
N SER A 63 -4.36 -7.12 17.35
CA SER A 63 -3.79 -7.68 18.58
C SER A 63 -4.67 -7.39 19.81
N GLU A 64 -5.38 -6.26 19.80
CA GLU A 64 -6.35 -5.89 20.84
C GLU A 64 -7.75 -6.51 20.64
N GLY A 65 -7.92 -7.38 19.63
CA GLY A 65 -9.18 -8.10 19.39
C GLY A 65 -10.21 -7.39 18.50
N TYR A 66 -9.88 -6.24 17.92
CA TYR A 66 -10.77 -5.51 16.99
C TYR A 66 -10.79 -6.15 15.59
N HIS A 67 -11.32 -7.36 15.47
CA HIS A 67 -11.26 -8.15 14.23
C HIS A 67 -11.90 -7.52 13.00
N ALA A 68 -12.89 -6.64 13.17
CA ALA A 68 -13.58 -5.96 12.07
C ALA A 68 -12.63 -5.08 11.22
N ILE A 69 -11.52 -4.59 11.80
CA ILE A 69 -10.54 -3.75 11.08
C ILE A 69 -9.90 -4.49 9.90
N ALA A 70 -9.81 -5.83 9.96
CA ALA A 70 -9.26 -6.63 8.87
C ALA A 70 -10.07 -6.50 7.58
N TRP A 71 -11.40 -6.32 7.66
CA TRP A 71 -12.25 -6.13 6.49
C TRP A 71 -12.00 -4.79 5.81
N VAL A 72 -11.81 -3.74 6.61
CA VAL A 72 -11.44 -2.40 6.10
C VAL A 72 -10.11 -2.48 5.37
N TYR A 73 -9.11 -3.12 5.97
CA TYR A 73 -7.80 -3.28 5.36
C TYR A 73 -7.82 -4.18 4.11
N ALA A 74 -8.67 -5.22 4.10
CA ALA A 74 -8.83 -6.08 2.93
C ALA A 74 -9.44 -5.32 1.74
N LEU A 75 -10.49 -4.54 1.95
CA LEU A 75 -11.10 -3.72 0.91
C LEU A 75 -10.12 -2.66 0.38
N TYR A 76 -9.38 -2.03 1.29
CA TYR A 76 -8.31 -1.09 0.94
C TYR A 76 -7.24 -1.75 0.07
N SER A 77 -6.72 -2.90 0.49
CA SER A 77 -5.68 -3.65 -0.24
C SER A 77 -6.16 -4.09 -1.63
N LEU A 78 -7.39 -4.60 -1.74
CA LEU A 78 -7.98 -4.97 -3.03
C LEU A 78 -8.06 -3.78 -3.99
N SER A 79 -8.47 -2.60 -3.48
CA SER A 79 -8.57 -1.38 -4.27
C SER A 79 -7.21 -0.92 -4.78
N ASN A 80 -6.19 -0.94 -3.92
CA ASN A 80 -4.83 -0.57 -4.30
C ASN A 80 -4.23 -1.55 -5.31
N ILE A 81 -4.40 -2.86 -5.10
CA ILE A 81 -3.93 -3.91 -6.04
C ILE A 81 -4.63 -3.77 -7.39
N ALA A 82 -5.95 -3.56 -7.41
CA ALA A 82 -6.70 -3.35 -8.65
C ALA A 82 -6.24 -2.09 -9.39
N SER A 83 -5.99 -1.00 -8.66
CA SER A 83 -5.47 0.25 -9.23
C SER A 83 -4.07 0.08 -9.79
N ALA A 84 -3.18 -0.59 -9.05
CA ALA A 84 -1.84 -0.92 -9.50
C ALA A 84 -1.87 -1.79 -10.76
N TRP A 85 -2.72 -2.81 -10.79
CA TRP A 85 -2.90 -3.65 -11.97
C TRP A 85 -3.38 -2.85 -13.18
N ALA A 86 -4.41 -2.02 -13.02
CA ALA A 86 -4.94 -1.21 -14.11
C ALA A 86 -3.87 -0.28 -14.71
N LEU A 87 -3.08 0.38 -13.84
CA LEU A 87 -1.99 1.26 -14.25
C LEU A 87 -0.84 0.50 -14.92
N LEU A 88 -0.39 -0.61 -14.31
CA LEU A 88 0.74 -1.41 -14.84
C LEU A 88 0.41 -2.11 -16.16
N THR A 89 -0.87 -2.33 -16.44
CA THR A 89 -1.33 -2.93 -17.69
C THR A 89 -1.75 -1.90 -18.75
N GLY A 90 -1.57 -0.60 -18.47
CA GLY A 90 -1.91 0.48 -19.41
C GLY A 90 -3.41 0.64 -19.66
N ARG A 91 -4.26 0.15 -18.75
CA ARG A 91 -5.71 0.39 -18.80
C ARG A 91 -6.07 1.82 -18.35
N ILE A 92 -5.15 2.48 -17.62
CA ILE A 92 -5.20 3.87 -17.14
C ILE A 92 -3.78 4.44 -17.21
#